data_AF-A0A968VHG5-F1
#
_entry.id   AF-A0A968VHG5-F1
#
_cell.length_a   1.000
_cell.length_b   1.000
_cell.length_c   1.000
_cell.angle_alpha   90.00
_cell.angle_beta   90.00
_cell.angle_gamma   90.00
#
_symmetry.space_group_name_H-M   'P 1'
#
loop_
_entity.id
_entity.type
_entity.pdbx_description
1 polymer ?
#
loop_
_entity_poly.entity_id
_entity_poly.type
_entity_poly.pdbx_seq_one_letter_code
_entity_poly.pdbx_strand_id
1 'polypeptide(L)'
;HQCWQRHRHQRRAARKLRRFHGSVTLSAERAGRDAGKIAEEVIAHLTGLLGANVRITLEIEADIPNGAPDHVVRTVTENSRTLKFTQAGFEEE
;
A
#
# COMPACT_ATOMS: atom_id res chain seq x y z
N HIS A 1 43.90 -45.83 -4.28
CA HIS A 1 42.98 -45.95 -5.43
C HIS A 1 41.55 -45.93 -4.88
N GLN A 2 40.65 -44.97 -5.07
CA GLN A 2 40.50 -43.74 -5.86
C GLN A 2 39.56 -42.86 -5.00
N CYS A 3 39.92 -41.63 -4.63
CA CYS A 3 39.77 -40.44 -5.46
C CYS A 3 38.35 -40.24 -6.02
N TRP A 4 37.56 -39.39 -5.34
CA TRP A 4 36.59 -38.44 -5.90
C TRP A 4 35.37 -38.97 -6.69
N GLN A 5 34.16 -38.57 -6.27
CA GLN A 5 33.33 -37.51 -6.89
C GLN A 5 31.86 -37.65 -6.43
N ARG A 6 31.33 -36.63 -5.71
CA ARG A 6 30.23 -35.74 -6.15
C ARG A 6 28.90 -36.52 -6.28
N HIS A 7 27.90 -36.25 -5.45
CA HIS A 7 27.14 -35.01 -5.56
C HIS A 7 26.77 -34.48 -4.17
N ARG A 8 27.51 -33.48 -3.68
CA ARG A 8 26.93 -32.48 -2.80
C ARG A 8 25.79 -31.85 -3.60
N HIS A 9 24.55 -32.24 -3.32
CA HIS A 9 23.42 -31.39 -3.65
C HIS A 9 23.61 -30.11 -2.84
N GLN A 10 24.26 -29.12 -3.46
CA GLN A 10 24.17 -27.74 -3.04
C GLN A 10 22.70 -27.35 -3.13
N ARG A 11 21.96 -27.57 -2.04
CA ARG A 11 20.72 -26.85 -1.79
C ARG A 11 21.12 -25.38 -1.74
N ARG A 12 20.96 -24.65 -2.85
CA ARG A 12 20.87 -23.20 -2.80
C ARG A 12 19.81 -22.91 -1.73
N ALA A 13 20.22 -22.33 -0.61
CA ALA A 13 19.26 -21.86 0.38
C ALA A 13 18.28 -20.93 -0.35
N ALA A 14 16.99 -21.24 -0.31
CA ALA A 14 15.98 -20.40 -0.95
C ALA A 14 16.13 -18.98 -0.43
N ARG A 15 16.19 -18.00 -1.34
CA ARG A 15 16.36 -16.60 -0.96
C ARG A 15 15.16 -16.20 -0.09
N LYS A 16 15.42 -15.85 1.18
CA LYS A 16 14.37 -15.35 2.08
C LYS A 16 13.84 -14.02 1.55
N LEU A 17 12.54 -13.92 1.33
CA LEU A 17 11.86 -12.68 0.99
C LEU A 17 11.74 -11.83 2.27
N ARG A 18 12.13 -10.55 2.20
CA ARG A 18 12.21 -9.67 3.38
C ARG A 18 11.42 -8.37 3.24
N ARG A 19 10.85 -8.11 2.06
CA ARG A 19 10.09 -6.90 1.75
C ARG A 19 8.93 -7.28 0.86
N PHE A 20 7.76 -6.75 1.19
CA PHE A 20 6.60 -6.71 0.32
C PHE A 20 6.38 -5.26 -0.13
N HIS A 21 6.03 -5.08 -1.39
CA HIS A 21 5.59 -3.81 -1.95
C HIS A 21 4.52 -4.13 -2.99
N GLY A 22 3.38 -3.46 -2.89
CA GLY A 22 2.27 -3.64 -3.82
C GLY A 22 1.37 -2.40 -3.79
N SER A 23 0.76 -2.12 -4.93
CA SER A 23 -0.25 -1.09 -5.10
C SER A 23 -1.42 -1.69 -5.86
N VAL A 24 -2.61 -1.15 -5.61
CA VAL A 24 -3.85 -1.54 -6.29
C VAL A 24 -4.72 -0.31 -6.44
N THR A 25 -5.26 -0.10 -7.64
CA THR A 25 -6.22 0.97 -7.90
C THR A 25 -7.59 0.55 -7.38
N LEU A 26 -8.23 1.42 -6.59
CA LEU A 26 -9.55 1.18 -6.03
C LEU A 26 -10.61 1.95 -6.82
N SER A 27 -11.82 1.40 -6.91
CA SER A 27 -12.98 2.16 -7.40
C SER A 27 -13.43 3.13 -6.32
N ALA A 28 -13.60 4.40 -6.67
CA ALA A 28 -13.98 5.45 -5.71
C ALA A 28 -15.35 5.16 -5.06
N GLU A 29 -16.28 4.58 -5.82
CA GLU A 29 -17.63 4.22 -5.37
C GLU A 29 -17.62 3.08 -4.34
N ARG A 30 -16.54 2.30 -4.28
CA ARG A 30 -16.39 1.12 -3.43
C ARG A 30 -15.14 1.12 -2.57
N ALA A 31 -14.46 2.27 -2.47
CA ALA A 31 -13.14 2.39 -1.83
C ALA A 31 -13.11 1.77 -0.42
N GLY A 32 -14.14 2.01 0.40
CA GLY A 32 -14.23 1.42 1.74
C GLY A 32 -14.34 -0.11 1.75
N ARG A 33 -15.12 -0.69 0.82
CA ARG A 33 -15.26 -2.15 0.70
C ARG A 33 -13.95 -2.78 0.23
N ASP A 34 -13.34 -2.22 -0.80
CA ASP A 34 -12.13 -2.78 -1.39
C ASP A 34 -10.94 -2.63 -0.42
N ALA A 35 -10.81 -1.49 0.27
CA ALA A 35 -9.83 -1.29 1.33
C ALA A 35 -10.03 -2.29 2.49
N GLY A 36 -11.28 -2.57 2.87
CA GLY A 36 -11.60 -3.60 3.86
C GLY A 36 -11.13 -4.98 3.44
N LYS A 37 -11.39 -5.38 2.19
CA LYS A 37 -10.93 -6.66 1.65
C LYS A 37 -9.41 -6.77 1.63
N ILE A 38 -8.69 -5.71 1.24
CA ILE A 38 -7.23 -5.66 1.28
C ILE A 38 -6.71 -5.74 2.72
N ALA A 39 -7.43 -5.14 3.68
CA ALA A 39 -7.08 -5.22 5.08
C ALA A 39 -7.11 -6.68 5.58
N GLU A 40 -8.14 -7.43 5.22
CA GLU A 40 -8.33 -8.83 5.63
C GLU A 40 -7.39 -9.79 4.88
N GLU A 41 -7.27 -9.67 3.57
CA GLU A 41 -6.59 -10.65 2.73
C GLU A 41 -5.08 -10.41 2.58
N VAL A 42 -4.59 -9.21 2.90
CA VAL A 42 -3.16 -8.87 2.72
C VAL A 42 -2.56 -8.28 3.98
N ILE A 43 -3.14 -7.18 4.49
CA ILE A 43 -2.54 -6.44 5.60
C ILE A 43 -2.50 -7.30 6.86
N ALA A 44 -3.59 -8.02 7.18
CA ALA A 44 -3.66 -8.89 8.36
C ALA A 44 -2.57 -9.97 8.37
N HIS A 45 -2.23 -10.54 7.21
CA HIS A 45 -1.15 -11.52 7.12
C HIS A 45 0.23 -10.89 7.33
N LEU A 46 0.45 -9.67 6.85
CA LEU A 46 1.72 -8.97 7.04
C LEU A 46 1.91 -8.49 8.47
N THR A 47 0.87 -7.94 9.11
CA THR A 47 0.93 -7.47 10.51
C THR A 47 0.98 -8.62 11.51
N GLY A 48 0.48 -9.80 11.14
CA GLY A 48 0.59 -11.02 11.96
C GLY A 48 2.02 -11.60 12.05
N LEU A 49 2.96 -11.14 11.22
CA LEU A 49 4.36 -11.58 11.27
C LEU A 49 5.11 -10.87 12.40
N LEU A 50 5.69 -11.66 13.31
CA LEU A 50 6.50 -11.12 14.42
C LEU A 50 7.63 -10.23 13.92
N GLY A 51 7.65 -8.99 14.40
CA GLY A 51 8.66 -7.99 14.06
C GLY A 51 8.47 -7.31 12.69
N ALA A 52 7.38 -7.57 11.97
CA ALA A 52 7.08 -6.84 10.74
C ALA A 52 6.67 -5.40 11.04
N ASN A 53 7.25 -4.45 10.30
CA ASN A 53 6.80 -3.06 10.27
C ASN A 53 6.01 -2.85 8.99
N VAL A 54 4.71 -2.62 9.13
CA VAL A 54 3.79 -2.43 8.00
C VAL A 54 3.39 -0.96 7.95
N ARG A 55 3.67 -0.32 6.81
CA ARG A 55 3.21 1.04 6.49
C ARG A 55 2.22 0.96 5.35
N ILE A 56 1.09 1.64 5.52
CA ILE A 56 0.02 1.72 4.52
C ILE A 56 -0.15 3.18 4.15
N THR A 57 -0.29 3.45 2.86
CA THR A 57 -0.55 4.77 2.32
C THR A 57 -1.78 4.68 1.43
N LEU A 58 -2.74 5.57 1.62
CA LEU A 58 -3.86 5.77 0.73
C LEU A 58 -3.62 7.09 -0.01
N GLU A 59 -3.60 7.01 -1.34
CA GLU A 59 -3.46 8.15 -2.24
C GLU A 59 -4.82 8.40 -2.90
N ILE A 60 -5.24 9.67 -2.96
CA ILE A 60 -6.52 10.09 -3.53
C ILE A 60 -6.21 11.15 -4.58
N GLU A 61 -6.54 10.85 -5.82
CA GLU A 61 -6.44 11.77 -6.95
C GLU A 61 -7.85 12.04 -7.48
N ALA A 62 -8.14 13.31 -7.77
CA ALA A 62 -9.41 13.72 -8.34
C ALA A 62 -9.16 14.77 -9.43
N ASP A 63 -9.51 14.42 -10.66
CA ASP A 63 -9.55 15.35 -11.78
C ASP A 63 -10.89 16.10 -11.73
N ILE A 64 -10.83 17.43 -11.68
CA ILE A 64 -12.00 18.30 -11.59
C ILE A 64 -11.88 19.38 -12.69
N PRO A 65 -12.24 19.06 -13.94
CA PRO A 65 -11.93 19.91 -15.10
C PRO A 65 -12.51 21.33 -15.03
N ASN A 66 -13.62 21.49 -14.31
CA ASN A 66 -14.32 22.76 -14.17
C ASN A 66 -13.99 23.49 -12.86
N GLY A 67 -12.99 23.01 -12.11
CA GLY A 67 -12.65 23.48 -10.78
C GLY A 67 -13.58 22.94 -9.69
N ALA A 68 -13.03 22.83 -8.48
CA ALA A 68 -13.79 22.44 -7.30
C ALA A 68 -14.58 23.65 -6.76
N PRO A 69 -15.88 23.51 -6.44
CA PRO A 69 -16.62 24.58 -5.78
C PRO A 69 -16.02 24.93 -4.41
N ASP A 70 -16.06 26.21 -4.01
CA ASP A 70 -15.49 26.70 -2.74
C ASP A 70 -15.91 25.88 -1.52
N HIS A 71 -17.19 25.47 -1.47
CA HIS A 71 -17.70 24.67 -0.36
C HIS A 71 -17.04 23.29 -0.31
N VAL A 72 -16.76 22.67 -1.45
CA VAL A 72 -16.04 21.38 -1.56
C VAL A 72 -14.59 21.57 -1.13
N VAL A 73 -13.91 22.61 -1.65
CA VAL A 73 -12.53 22.93 -1.28
C VAL A 73 -12.40 23.06 0.23
N ARG A 74 -13.29 23.85 0.86
CA ARG A 74 -13.31 24.04 2.31
C ARG A 74 -13.53 22.73 3.06
N THR A 75 -14.56 21.96 2.69
CA THR A 75 -14.90 20.71 3.37
C THR A 75 -13.78 19.68 3.27
N VAL A 76 -13.21 19.47 2.08
CA VAL A 76 -12.13 18.50 1.88
C VAL A 76 -10.88 18.93 2.65
N THR A 77 -10.51 20.21 2.60
CA THR A 77 -9.35 20.74 3.34
C THR A 77 -9.49 20.55 4.86
N GLU A 78 -10.68 20.80 5.42
CA GLU A 78 -10.94 20.61 6.86
C GLU A 78 -10.90 19.12 7.25
N ASN A 79 -11.48 18.25 6.42
CA ASN A 79 -11.45 16.81 6.62
C ASN A 79 -10.02 16.27 6.55
N SER A 80 -9.21 16.71 5.58
CA SER A 80 -7.80 16.30 5.46
C SER A 80 -7.00 16.65 6.71
N ARG A 81 -7.23 17.83 7.32
CA ARG A 81 -6.61 18.20 8.59
C ARG A 81 -7.07 17.31 9.73
N THR A 82 -8.38 17.06 9.84
CA THR A 82 -8.98 16.23 10.89
C THR A 82 -8.51 14.77 10.82
N LEU A 83 -8.42 14.23 9.60
CA LEU A 83 -7.95 12.88 9.30
C LEU A 83 -6.41 12.79 9.24
N LYS A 84 -5.71 13.89 9.54
CA LYS A 84 -4.24 13.96 9.66
C LYS A 84 -3.53 13.49 8.39
N PHE A 85 -4.03 13.90 7.23
CA PHE A 85 -3.31 13.73 5.97
C PHE A 85 -1.93 14.37 6.10
N THR A 86 -0.88 13.65 5.70
CA THR A 86 0.49 14.18 5.70
C THR A 86 0.70 15.16 4.56
N GLN A 87 0.03 14.94 3.43
CA GLN A 87 0.01 15.80 2.25
C GLN A 87 -1.41 15.79 1.69
N ALA A 88 -1.98 16.98 1.46
CA ALA A 88 -3.28 17.20 0.82
C ALA A 88 -3.39 18.67 0.39
N GLY A 89 -3.97 18.91 -0.79
CA GLY A 89 -4.20 20.24 -1.33
C GLY A 89 -4.97 20.17 -2.64
N PHE A 90 -5.64 21.27 -2.99
CA PHE A 90 -6.07 21.51 -4.37
C PHE A 90 -4.95 22.27 -5.06
N GLU A 91 -4.65 21.92 -6.30
CA GLU A 91 -3.61 22.57 -7.10
C GLU A 91 -4.30 23.37 -8.22
N GLU A 92 -3.81 24.58 -8.43
CA GLU A 92 -4.09 25.40 -9.61
C GLU A 92 -3.04 24.94 -10.63
N GLU A 93 -3.46 24.28 -11.71
CA GLU A 93 -2.55 23.72 -12.74
C GLU A 93 -1.43 24.69 -13.18
#